data_AF-A0A1I2QGF6-F1
#
_entry.id   AF-A0A1I2QGF6-F1
#
_cell.length_a   1.000
_cell.length_b   1.000
_cell.length_c   1.000
_cell.angle_alpha   90.00
_cell.angle_beta   90.00
_cell.angle_gamma   90.00
#
_symmetry.space_group_name_H-M   'P 1'
#
loop_
_entity.id
_entity.type
_entity.pdbx_description
1 polymer ?
#
loop_
_entity_poly.entity_id
_entity_poly.type
_entity_poly.pdbx_seq_one_letter_code
_entity_poly.pdbx_strand_id
1 'polypeptide(L)' 'MEPVRLLGERVHPVTDWLVVYVACWLLSGTAHAASPREVAELRWVRLGEIQELVPGGLFAPVQAYLKE' A
#
# COMPACT_ATOMS: atom_id res chain seq x y z
N MET A 1 3.98 3.75 -13.73
CA MET A 1 2.65 3.63 -13.11
C MET A 1 1.86 4.89 -13.44
N GLU A 2 0.54 4.80 -13.43
CA GLU A 2 -0.36 5.95 -13.60
C GLU A 2 -1.36 6.03 -12.45
N PRO A 3 -1.66 7.23 -11.93
CA PRO A 3 -2.63 7.40 -10.84
C PRO A 3 -4.07 7.26 -11.36
N VAL A 4 -4.90 6.55 -10.60
CA VAL A 4 -6.30 6.26 -10.95
C VAL A 4 -7.26 6.99 -10.00
N ARG A 5 -7.00 6.94 -8.68
CA ARG A 5 -7.90 7.50 -7.67
C ARG A 5 -7.14 7.88 -6.39
N LEU A 6 -7.41 9.07 -5.86
CA LEU A 6 -7.06 9.41 -4.48
C LEU A 6 -8.03 8.70 -3.53
N LEU A 7 -7.50 7.85 -2.65
CA LEU A 7 -8.29 7.07 -1.69
C LEU A 7 -8.46 7.79 -0.35
N GLY A 8 -7.63 8.81 -0.10
CA GLY A 8 -7.66 9.64 1.10
C GLY A 8 -6.29 9.75 1.77
N GLU A 9 -6.29 10.32 2.97
CA GLU A 9 -5.09 10.54 3.77
C GLU A 9 -5.35 10.24 5.24
N ARG A 10 -4.28 9.93 5.98
CA ARG A 10 -4.33 9.79 7.45
C ARG A 10 -3.00 10.16 8.07
N VAL A 11 -3.02 10.59 9.33
CA VAL A 11 -1.84 10.52 10.19
C VAL A 11 -1.63 9.07 10.62
N HIS A 12 -0.48 8.49 10.31
CA HIS A 12 -0.20 7.08 10.55
C HIS A 12 -0.08 6.81 12.06
N PRO A 13 -0.83 5.85 12.61
CA PRO A 13 -0.95 5.69 14.07
C PRO A 13 0.36 5.28 14.76
N VAL A 14 1.35 4.76 14.02
CA VAL A 14 2.64 4.32 14.58
C VAL A 14 3.75 5.34 14.36
N THR A 15 3.74 6.06 13.23
CA THR A 15 4.86 6.93 12.83
C THR A 15 4.54 8.41 12.93
N ASP A 16 3.26 8.75 13.15
CA ASP A 16 2.74 10.13 13.19
C ASP A 16 2.94 10.92 11.90
N TRP A 17 3.24 10.23 10.80
CA TRP A 17 3.42 10.85 9.49
C TRP A 17 2.09 10.99 8.78
N LEU A 18 1.90 12.12 8.07
CA LEU A 18 0.83 12.23 7.10
C LEU A 18 1.10 11.28 5.92
N VAL A 19 0.18 10.35 5.69
CA VAL A 19 0.23 9.38 4.58
C VAL A 19 -0.95 9.63 3.67
N VAL A 20 -0.67 9.79 2.37
CA VAL A 20 -1.67 9.93 1.31
C VAL A 20 -1.71 8.64 0.49
N TYR A 21 -2.90 8.09 0.27
CA TYR A 21 -3.11 6.82 -0.43
C TYR A 21 -3.66 7.07 -1.84
N VAL A 22 -2.93 6.62 -2.88
CA VAL A 22 -3.33 6.75 -4.28
C VAL A 22 -3.32 5.39 -4.97
N ALA A 23 -4.46 4.98 -5.49
CA ALA A 23 -4.56 3.79 -6.34
C ALA A 23 -3.92 4.07 -7.69
N CYS A 24 -3.09 3.15 -8.19
CA CYS A 24 -2.35 3.30 -9.43
C CYS A 24 -2.40 2.03 -10.28
N TRP A 25 -2.37 2.18 -11.60
CA TRP A 25 -2.11 1.07 -12.51
C TRP A 25 -0.61 0.91 -12.77
N LEU A 26 -0.15 -0.34 -12.74
CA LEU A 26 1.20 -0.69 -13.16
C LEU A 26 1.24 -0.75 -14.69
N LEU A 27 1.99 0.16 -15.31
CA LEU A 27 2.12 0.23 -16.77
C LEU A 27 3.16 -0.78 -17.30
N SER A 28 4.31 -0.86 -16.62
CA SER A 28 5.45 -1.69 -17.01
C SER A 28 6.48 -1.75 -15.88
N GLY A 29 7.46 -2.66 -16.01
CA GLY A 29 8.58 -2.82 -15.08
C GLY A 29 8.40 -3.97 -14.09
N THR A 30 9.48 -4.31 -13.39
CA THR A 30 9.48 -5.32 -12.32
C THR A 30 9.80 -4.64 -10.99
N ALA A 31 8.89 -4.78 -10.03
CA ALA A 31 9.04 -4.21 -8.70
C ALA A 31 10.16 -4.94 -7.94
N HIS A 32 11.02 -4.17 -7.26
CA HIS A 32 12.11 -4.68 -6.43
C HIS A 32 12.40 -3.69 -5.29
N ALA A 33 13.04 -4.16 -4.21
CA ALA A 33 13.48 -3.30 -3.12
C ALA A 33 14.69 -2.46 -3.56
N ALA A 34 14.44 -1.23 -4.01
CA ALA A 34 15.49 -0.34 -4.52
C ALA A 34 16.39 0.26 -3.42
N SER A 35 15.95 0.26 -2.16
CA SER A 35 16.71 0.73 -1.00
C SER A 35 16.73 -0.35 0.09
N PRO A 36 17.64 -1.35 0.02
CA PRO A 36 17.66 -2.47 0.97
C PRO A 36 17.92 -2.09 2.43
N ARG A 37 18.45 -0.87 2.67
CA ARG A 37 18.65 -0.34 4.03
C ARG A 37 17.34 0.14 4.68
N GLU A 38 16.34 0.46 3.87
CA GLU A 38 15.06 1.02 4.31
C GLU A 38 13.90 0.06 4.05
N VAL A 39 13.98 -0.74 2.99
CA VAL A 39 12.95 -1.69 2.55
C VAL A 39 13.59 -3.08 2.46
N ALA A 40 13.23 -3.96 3.40
CA ALA A 40 13.80 -5.31 3.49
C ALA A 40 13.24 -6.27 2.43
N GLU A 41 11.95 -6.13 2.05
CA GLU A 41 11.28 -7.01 1.10
C GLU A 41 10.22 -6.25 0.29
N LEU A 42 9.98 -6.70 -0.94
CA LEU A 42 8.82 -6.32 -1.75
C LEU A 42 8.10 -7.58 -2.22
N ARG A 43 6.77 -7.60 -2.10
CA ARG A 43 5.93 -8.70 -2.55
C ARG A 43 4.61 -8.20 -3.13
N TRP A 44 4.19 -8.80 -4.25
CA TRP A 44 2.81 -8.71 -4.73
C TRP A 44 1.96 -9.73 -3.99
N VAL A 45 0.85 -9.29 -3.40
CA VAL A 45 0.02 -10.13 -2.52
C VAL A 45 -1.44 -10.09 -2.94
N ARG A 46 -2.15 -11.18 -2.68
CA ARG A 46 -3.60 -11.25 -2.79
C ARG A 46 -4.24 -10.63 -1.55
N LEU A 47 -5.49 -10.19 -1.69
CA LEU A 47 -6.26 -9.57 -0.62
C LEU A 47 -6.29 -10.40 0.68
N GLY A 48 -6.39 -11.73 0.57
CA GLY A 48 -6.44 -12.64 1.71
C GLY A 48 -5.12 -12.74 2.51
N GLU A 49 -3.98 -12.42 1.89
CA GLU A 49 -2.66 -12.50 2.53
C GLU A 49 -2.36 -11.23 3.35
N ILE A 50 -3.09 -10.14 3.14
CA ILE A 50 -2.81 -8.83 3.75
C ILE A 50 -2.94 -8.87 5.27
N GLN A 51 -3.91 -9.62 5.81
CA GLN A 51 -4.14 -9.66 7.25
C GLN A 51 -2.97 -10.28 8.02
N GLU A 52 -2.25 -11.23 7.40
CA GLU A 52 -1.07 -11.86 7.99
C GLU A 52 0.14 -10.91 7.99
N LEU A 53 0.22 -10.03 7.00
CA LEU A 53 1.35 -9.11 6.80
C LEU A 53 1.16 -7.75 7.46
N VAL A 54 -0.08 -7.30 7.65
CA VAL A 54 -0.42 -6.01 8.25
C VAL A 54 -1.36 -6.22 9.43
N PRO A 55 -0.82 -6.57 10.62
CA PRO A 55 -1.60 -6.63 11.85
C PRO A 55 -2.25 -5.26 12.13
N GLY A 56 -3.56 -5.26 12.40
CA GLY A 56 -4.36 -4.03 12.54
C GLY A 56 -5.02 -3.55 11.25
N GLY A 57 -4.71 -4.18 10.12
CA GLY A 57 -5.38 -3.96 8.84
C GLY A 57 -4.99 -2.66 8.13
N LEU A 58 -5.54 -2.49 6.93
CA LEU A 58 -5.31 -1.30 6.11
C LEU A 58 -6.20 -0.14 6.54
N PHE A 59 -5.83 1.07 6.12
CA PHE A 59 -6.73 2.22 6.16
C PHE A 59 -8.04 1.89 5.44
N ALA A 60 -9.19 2.17 6.08
CA ALA A 60 -10.48 1.66 5.63
C ALA A 60 -10.83 1.97 4.16
N PRO A 61 -10.58 3.17 3.61
CA PRO A 61 -10.78 3.44 2.19
C PRO A 61 -9.91 2.59 1.25
N VAL A 62 -8.68 2.23 1.66
CA VAL A 62 -7.83 1.32 0.89
C VAL A 62 -8.42 -0.10 0.90
N GLN A 63 -8.86 -0.56 2.05
CA GLN A 63 -9.46 -1.90 2.19
C GLN A 63 -10.75 -2.04 1.38
N ALA A 64 -11.57 -0.98 1.32
CA ALA A 64 -12.78 -0.94 0.51
C ALA A 64 -12.46 -1.00 -0.99
N TYR A 65 -11.51 -0.19 -1.44
CA TYR A 65 -11.07 -0.18 -2.84
C TYR A 65 -10.54 -1.55 -3.32
N LEU A 66 -9.82 -2.28 -2.46
CA LEU A 66 -9.32 -3.62 -2.80
C LEU A 66 -10.40 -4.72 -2.85
N LYS A 67 -11.62 -4.44 -2.36
CA LYS A 67 -12.77 -5.36 -2.37
C LYS A 67 -13.77 -5.06 -3.49
N GLU A 68 -13.62 -3.93 -4.17
CA GLU A 68 -14.36 -3.56 -5.40
C GLU A 68 -13.91 -4.44 -6.57
#